data_AF-A0A3N1LJJ0-F1
#
_entry.id   AF-A0A3N1LJJ0-F1
#
_cell.length_a   1.000
_cell.length_b   1.000
_cell.length_c   1.000
_cell.angle_alpha   90.00
_cell.angle_beta   90.00
_cell.angle_gamma   90.00
#
_symmetry.space_group_name_H-M   'P 1'
#
loop_
_entity.id
_entity.type
_entity.pdbx_description
1 polymer ?
#
loop_
_entity_poly.entity_id
_entity_poly.type
_entity_poly.pdbx_seq_one_letter_code
_entity_poly.pdbx_strand_id
1 'polypeptide(L)'
;MLLPAAILVLVAGALVAWFARRRLPRPWNRVAAVAALAPGGLIVAALAAGLATGWLNCADRPLWQRLTDDGRFLVRATAIACEGGQTSYNVVVEEQKPDGGGKVRAIWRSFGSPVPDGVDHRPPATFAIRAHDGSPARLPVPPAEVTLEGKDLAPSRMWSFHLGRAI
;
A
#
# COMPACT_ATOMS: atom_id res chain seq x y z
N MET A 1 -8.25 11.32 -1.10
CA MET A 1 -9.46 12.10 -1.42
C MET A 1 -9.19 13.50 -2.01
N LEU A 2 -7.94 13.95 -2.17
CA LEU A 2 -7.62 15.30 -2.67
C LEU A 2 -7.64 15.44 -4.21
N LEU A 3 -7.53 14.32 -4.94
CA LEU A 3 -7.42 14.31 -6.40
C LEU A 3 -8.64 14.93 -7.12
N PRO A 4 -9.90 14.59 -6.76
CA PRO A 4 -11.07 15.15 -7.43
C PRO A 4 -11.20 16.67 -7.21
N ALA A 5 -10.85 17.14 -5.99
CA ALA A 5 -10.88 18.56 -5.66
C ALA A 5 -9.79 19.35 -6.43
N ALA A 6 -8.60 18.79 -6.58
CA ALA A 6 -7.52 19.41 -7.36
C ALA A 6 -7.89 19.57 -8.85
N ILE A 7 -8.56 18.57 -9.44
CA ILE A 7 -9.04 18.64 -10.82
C ILE A 7 -10.06 19.77 -10.99
N LEU A 8 -11.01 19.90 -10.05
CA LEU A 8 -12.02 20.96 -10.10
C LEU A 8 -11.40 22.36 -10.03
N VAL A 9 -10.39 22.57 -9.17
CA VAL A 9 -9.68 23.86 -9.06
C VAL A 9 -8.94 24.20 -10.36
N LEU A 10 -8.30 23.22 -11.00
CA LEU A 10 -7.60 23.42 -12.27
C LEU A 10 -8.57 23.78 -13.41
N VAL A 11 -9.70 23.08 -13.50
CA VAL A 11 -10.73 23.35 -14.53
C VAL A 11 -11.37 24.72 -14.32
N ALA A 12 -11.71 25.07 -13.07
CA ALA A 12 -12.27 26.38 -12.75
C ALA A 12 -11.29 27.52 -13.06
N GLY A 13 -10.01 27.38 -12.68
CA GLY A 13 -8.96 28.36 -13.00
C GLY A 13 -8.75 28.56 -14.51
N ALA A 14 -8.77 27.46 -15.29
CA ALA A 14 -8.66 27.51 -16.74
C ALA A 14 -9.85 28.23 -17.40
N LEU A 15 -11.08 27.98 -16.91
CA LEU A 15 -12.29 28.65 -17.40
C LEU A 15 -12.27 30.15 -17.12
N VAL A 16 -11.88 30.55 -15.90
CA VAL A 16 -11.77 31.96 -15.52
C VAL A 16 -10.68 32.67 -16.33
N ALA A 17 -9.52 32.04 -16.54
CA ALA A 17 -8.45 32.59 -17.36
C ALA A 17 -8.86 32.72 -18.84
N TRP A 18 -9.61 31.75 -19.37
CA TRP A 18 -10.18 31.81 -20.72
C TRP A 18 -11.19 32.95 -20.86
N PHE A 19 -12.09 33.11 -19.88
CA PHE A 19 -13.09 34.17 -19.87
C PHE A 19 -12.45 35.57 -19.76
N ALA A 20 -11.47 35.71 -18.86
CA ALA A 20 -10.70 36.94 -18.68
C ALA A 20 -9.98 37.37 -19.97
N ARG A 21 -9.42 36.42 -20.73
CA ARG A 21 -8.79 36.68 -22.04
C ARG A 21 -9.77 37.16 -23.09
N ARG A 22 -11.03 36.71 -23.06
CA ARG A 22 -12.06 37.09 -24.05
C ARG A 22 -12.77 38.41 -23.73
N ARG A 23 -12.91 38.77 -22.45
CA ARG A 23 -13.78 39.87 -22.02
C ARG A 23 -13.05 41.11 -21.52
N LEU A 24 -11.80 40.99 -21.08
CA LEU A 24 -11.07 42.11 -20.49
C LEU A 24 -10.07 42.73 -21.48
N PRO A 25 -9.97 44.07 -21.54
CA PRO A 25 -8.93 44.75 -22.29
C PRO A 25 -7.55 44.53 -21.65
N ARG A 26 -6.48 44.75 -22.42
CA ARG A 26 -5.12 44.77 -21.86
C ARG A 26 -4.95 46.03 -20.99
N PRO A 27 -4.22 45.96 -19.86
CA PRO A 27 -3.45 44.82 -19.35
C PRO A 27 -4.23 43.88 -18.41
N TRP A 28 -5.47 44.23 -18.06
CA TRP A 28 -6.27 43.57 -17.02
C TRP A 28 -6.55 42.08 -17.30
N ASN A 29 -6.64 41.69 -18.57
CA ASN A 29 -6.75 40.28 -18.93
C ASN A 29 -5.54 39.41 -18.51
N ARG A 30 -4.32 39.98 -18.49
CA ARG A 30 -3.11 39.26 -18.06
C ARG A 30 -3.10 39.07 -16.55
N VAL A 31 -3.43 40.13 -15.81
CA VAL A 31 -3.49 40.10 -14.34
C VAL A 31 -4.53 39.09 -13.87
N ALA A 32 -5.74 39.13 -14.43
CA ALA A 32 -6.80 38.19 -14.07
C ALA A 32 -6.48 36.74 -14.46
N ALA A 33 -5.82 36.50 -15.61
CA ALA A 33 -5.42 35.16 -16.01
C ALA A 33 -4.32 34.57 -15.10
N VAL A 34 -3.35 35.39 -14.68
CA VAL A 34 -2.30 34.96 -13.75
C VAL A 34 -2.90 34.67 -12.37
N ALA A 35 -3.75 35.55 -11.86
CA ALA A 35 -4.42 35.36 -10.58
C ALA A 35 -5.30 34.09 -10.54
N ALA A 36 -5.97 33.77 -11.65
CA ALA A 36 -6.83 32.58 -11.76
C ALA A 36 -6.03 31.26 -11.87
N LEU A 37 -4.84 31.29 -12.49
CA LEU A 37 -4.02 30.09 -12.70
C LEU A 37 -3.02 29.84 -11.56
N ALA A 38 -2.66 30.87 -10.78
CA ALA A 38 -1.68 30.76 -9.69
C ALA A 38 -2.03 29.67 -8.65
N PRO A 39 -3.29 29.53 -8.16
CA PRO A 39 -3.65 28.47 -7.22
C PRO A 39 -3.49 27.07 -7.83
N GLY A 40 -3.87 26.89 -9.10
CA GLY A 40 -3.68 25.64 -9.83
C GLY A 40 -2.20 25.28 -10.00
N GLY A 41 -1.37 26.28 -10.33
CA GLY A 41 0.08 26.11 -10.42
C GLY A 41 0.71 25.69 -9.10
N LEU A 42 0.26 26.26 -7.98
CA LEU A 42 0.74 25.88 -6.64
C LEU A 42 0.35 24.43 -6.27
N ILE A 43 -0.85 23.98 -6.63
CA ILE A 43 -1.29 22.60 -6.40
C ILE A 43 -0.42 21.62 -7.19
N VAL A 44 -0.15 21.92 -8.46
CA VAL A 44 0.72 21.10 -9.31
C VAL A 44 2.15 21.09 -8.77
N ALA A 45 2.67 22.24 -8.34
CA ALA A 45 4.00 22.33 -7.73
C ALA A 45 4.09 21.55 -6.41
N ALA A 46 3.06 21.60 -5.57
CA ALA A 46 3.00 20.82 -4.33
C ALA A 46 2.92 19.30 -4.60
N LEU A 47 2.17 18.88 -5.61
CA LEU A 47 2.13 17.47 -6.04
C LEU A 47 3.47 17.00 -6.62
N ALA A 48 4.10 17.82 -7.46
CA ALA A 48 5.42 17.54 -8.03
C ALA A 48 6.50 17.51 -6.93
N ALA A 49 6.41 18.41 -5.95
CA ALA A 49 7.28 18.40 -4.78
C ALA A 49 7.05 17.13 -3.95
N GLY A 50 5.80 16.74 -3.69
CA GLY A 50 5.49 15.49 -2.97
C GLY A 50 5.98 14.22 -3.67
N LEU A 51 5.97 14.21 -5.01
CA LEU A 51 6.60 13.17 -5.83
C LEU A 51 8.13 13.18 -5.68
N ALA A 52 8.75 14.36 -5.65
CA ALA A 52 10.21 14.51 -5.54
C ALA A 52 10.74 14.29 -4.10
N THR A 53 9.96 14.60 -3.07
CA THR A 53 10.33 14.48 -1.64
C THR A 53 9.84 13.18 -1.01
N GLY A 54 9.41 12.19 -1.80
CA GLY A 54 9.21 10.82 -1.33
C GLY A 54 7.95 10.52 -0.53
N TRP A 55 6.96 11.43 -0.51
CA TRP A 55 5.63 11.16 0.07
C TRP A 55 4.89 9.99 -0.63
N LEU A 56 5.36 9.57 -1.80
CA LEU A 56 4.89 8.41 -2.57
C LEU A 56 5.92 7.26 -2.67
N ASN A 57 7.08 7.39 -2.04
CA ASN A 57 8.14 6.38 -2.04
C ASN A 57 7.86 5.33 -0.95
N CYS A 58 6.83 4.52 -1.16
CA CYS A 58 6.71 3.27 -0.43
C CYS A 58 7.72 2.27 -1.00
N ALA A 59 8.59 1.74 -0.14
CA ALA A 59 9.55 0.72 -0.52
C ALA A 59 9.10 -0.64 0.02
N ASP A 60 8.83 -1.56 -0.90
CA ASP A 60 8.63 -2.98 -0.57
C ASP A 60 9.99 -3.65 -0.37
N ARG A 61 10.20 -4.21 0.82
CA ARG A 61 11.40 -4.97 1.17
C ARG A 61 11.01 -6.41 1.51
N PRO A 62 11.57 -7.43 0.86
CA PRO A 62 11.35 -8.80 1.28
C PRO A 62 11.95 -9.01 2.67
N LEU A 63 11.17 -9.57 3.59
CA LEU A 63 11.66 -10.00 4.90
C LEU A 63 12.22 -11.41 4.80
N TRP A 64 11.41 -12.32 4.27
CA TRP A 64 11.77 -13.71 4.05
C TRP A 64 10.84 -14.32 3.01
N GLN A 65 11.30 -15.41 2.42
CA GLN A 65 10.51 -16.26 1.53
C GLN A 65 10.87 -17.72 1.79
N ARG A 66 9.88 -18.60 1.74
CA ARG A 66 10.04 -20.03 1.99
C ARG A 66 9.13 -20.83 1.09
N LEU A 67 9.70 -21.77 0.34
CA LEU A 67 8.94 -22.81 -0.33
C LEU A 67 8.53 -23.86 0.71
N THR A 68 7.28 -24.31 0.67
CA THR A 68 6.80 -25.40 1.54
C THR A 68 7.53 -26.70 1.22
N ASP A 69 7.62 -27.59 2.21
CA ASP A 69 8.39 -28.83 2.07
C ASP A 69 7.82 -29.78 1.00
N ASP A 70 6.54 -29.64 0.68
CA ASP A 70 5.86 -30.35 -0.42
C ASP A 70 6.00 -29.65 -1.78
N GLY A 71 6.70 -28.51 -1.84
CA GLY A 71 6.93 -27.72 -3.06
C GLY A 71 5.71 -27.00 -3.61
N ARG A 72 4.54 -27.13 -2.96
CA ARG A 72 3.27 -26.65 -3.49
C ARG A 72 3.04 -25.16 -3.31
N PHE A 73 3.62 -24.55 -2.28
CA PHE A 73 3.37 -23.14 -1.97
C PHE A 73 4.67 -22.38 -1.71
N LEU A 74 4.78 -21.20 -2.30
CA LEU A 74 5.78 -20.21 -1.94
C LEU A 74 5.15 -19.21 -0.98
N VAL A 75 5.64 -19.15 0.25
CA VAL A 75 5.20 -18.17 1.24
C VAL A 75 6.22 -17.05 1.33
N ARG A 76 5.76 -15.80 1.24
CA ARG A 76 6.61 -14.61 1.30
C ARG A 76 6.08 -13.61 2.30
N ALA A 77 6.98 -13.09 3.12
CA ALA A 77 6.73 -11.91 3.95
C ALA A 77 7.43 -10.67 3.39
N THR A 78 6.72 -9.55 3.39
CA THR A 78 7.21 -8.26 2.89
C THR A 78 6.96 -7.18 3.93
N ALA A 79 7.94 -6.31 4.13
CA ALA A 79 7.79 -5.05 4.83
C ALA A 79 7.58 -3.93 3.81
N ILE A 80 6.58 -3.09 4.04
CA ILE A 80 6.23 -1.94 3.21
C ILE A 80 6.40 -0.71 4.09
N ALA A 81 7.46 0.03 3.85
CA ALA A 81 7.76 1.27 4.57
C ALA A 81 7.51 2.46 3.63
N CYS A 82 6.60 3.34 4.03
CA CYS A 82 6.37 4.62 3.36
C CYS A 82 6.98 5.73 4.20
N GLU A 83 7.61 6.71 3.56
CA GLU A 83 8.24 7.83 4.24
C GLU A 83 7.22 8.60 5.11
N GLY A 84 7.53 8.81 6.40
CA GLY A 84 6.64 9.45 7.36
C GLY A 84 5.49 8.58 7.89
N GLY A 85 5.38 7.32 7.47
CA GLY A 85 4.38 6.35 7.93
C GLY A 85 4.95 5.24 8.81
N GLN A 86 4.06 4.47 9.43
CA GLN A 86 4.45 3.20 10.07
C GLN A 86 4.67 2.13 9.01
N THR A 87 5.62 1.22 9.27
CA THR A 87 5.87 0.06 8.42
C THR A 87 4.67 -0.88 8.48
N SER A 88 4.16 -1.30 7.33
CA SER A 88 3.20 -2.41 7.25
C SER A 88 3.90 -3.69 6.83
N TYR A 89 3.36 -4.82 7.24
CA TYR A 89 3.88 -6.13 6.95
C TYR A 89 2.77 -6.98 6.35
N ASN A 90 3.10 -7.79 5.35
CA ASN A 90 2.18 -8.72 4.73
C ASN A 90 2.82 -10.10 4.62
N VAL A 91 2.01 -11.15 4.79
CA VAL A 91 2.37 -12.52 4.42
C VAL A 91 1.42 -12.98 3.33
N VAL A 92 2.00 -13.41 2.22
CA VAL A 92 1.28 -13.96 1.08
C VAL A 92 1.73 -15.39 0.82
N VAL A 93 0.78 -16.23 0.40
CA VAL A 93 0.99 -17.60 -0.05
C VAL A 93 0.67 -17.65 -1.53
N GLU A 94 1.60 -18.17 -2.31
CA GLU A 94 1.46 -18.37 -3.75
C GLU A 94 1.49 -19.87 -4.06
N GLU A 95 0.41 -20.40 -4.64
CA GLU A 95 0.39 -21.77 -5.15
C GLU A 95 1.37 -21.89 -6.33
N GLN A 96 2.33 -22.79 -6.23
CA GLN A 96 3.24 -23.11 -7.32
C GLN A 96 2.57 -24.14 -8.21
N LYS A 97 2.25 -23.73 -9.45
CA LYS A 97 1.74 -24.63 -10.48
C LYS A 97 2.78 -24.82 -11.59
N PRO A 98 2.85 -26.00 -12.22
CA PRO A 98 3.79 -26.28 -13.31
C PRO A 98 3.62 -25.34 -14.52
N ASP A 99 2.43 -24.80 -14.71
CA ASP A 99 2.07 -23.88 -15.80
C ASP A 99 2.40 -22.39 -15.47
N GLY A 100 2.90 -22.10 -14.27
CA GLY A 100 3.15 -20.74 -13.78
C GLY A 100 1.88 -19.96 -13.38
N GLY A 101 0.69 -20.57 -13.43
CA GLY A 101 -0.62 -19.94 -13.19
C GLY A 101 -1.08 -19.97 -11.72
N GLY A 102 -0.15 -19.76 -10.79
CA GLY A 102 -0.37 -19.83 -9.35
C GLY A 102 -1.36 -18.83 -8.78
N LYS A 103 -2.19 -19.24 -7.79
CA LYS A 103 -3.04 -18.31 -7.04
C LYS A 103 -2.22 -17.69 -5.89
N VAL A 104 -2.19 -16.36 -5.83
CA VAL A 104 -1.61 -15.61 -4.69
C VAL A 104 -2.71 -15.24 -3.71
N ARG A 105 -2.46 -15.45 -2.41
CA ARG A 105 -3.39 -15.18 -1.31
C ARG A 105 -2.67 -14.48 -0.18
N ALA A 106 -3.14 -13.30 0.20
CA ALA A 106 -2.75 -12.73 1.48
C ALA A 106 -3.43 -13.53 2.60
N ILE A 107 -2.68 -13.87 3.64
CA ILE A 107 -3.20 -14.62 4.80
C ILE A 107 -3.04 -13.83 6.11
N TRP A 108 -2.16 -12.83 6.09
CA TRP A 108 -1.83 -12.04 7.27
C TRP A 108 -1.37 -10.64 6.86
N ARG A 109 -1.77 -9.64 7.64
CA ARG A 109 -1.37 -8.24 7.50
C ARG A 109 -1.19 -7.60 8.86
N SER A 110 -0.25 -6.67 8.96
CA SER A 110 0.00 -5.90 10.18
C SER A 110 0.45 -4.49 9.84
N PHE A 111 0.01 -3.54 10.64
CA PHE A 111 0.47 -2.15 10.59
C PHE A 111 1.23 -1.82 11.88
N GLY A 112 2.54 -1.61 11.75
CA GLY A 112 3.48 -1.37 12.86
C GLY A 112 3.92 -2.64 13.58
N SER A 113 2.96 -3.37 14.18
CA SER A 113 3.23 -4.62 14.90
C SER A 113 1.97 -5.51 14.96
N PRO A 114 2.12 -6.84 15.07
CA PRO A 114 3.38 -7.60 15.20
C PRO A 114 4.14 -7.74 13.86
N VAL A 115 5.41 -8.15 13.92
CA VAL A 115 6.33 -8.31 12.78
C VAL A 115 6.49 -9.81 12.49
N PRO A 116 6.26 -10.28 11.24
CA PRO A 116 6.31 -11.71 10.93
C PRO A 116 7.77 -12.16 10.75
N ASP A 117 8.16 -13.25 11.42
CA ASP A 117 9.54 -13.78 11.36
C ASP A 117 9.64 -15.18 10.75
N GLY A 118 8.50 -15.86 10.57
CA GLY A 118 8.47 -17.14 9.90
C GLY A 118 7.08 -17.72 9.71
N VAL A 119 7.05 -18.88 9.07
CA VAL A 119 5.84 -19.66 8.84
C VAL A 119 6.16 -21.14 8.98
N ASP A 120 5.27 -21.86 9.64
CA ASP A 120 5.26 -23.32 9.67
C ASP A 120 4.09 -23.81 8.81
N HIS A 121 4.38 -24.70 7.86
CA HIS A 121 3.39 -25.28 6.96
C HIS A 121 3.00 -26.68 7.45
N ARG A 122 1.69 -26.94 7.46
CA ARG A 122 1.11 -28.26 7.70
C ARG A 122 0.26 -28.65 6.48
N PRO A 123 0.57 -29.77 5.80
CA PRO A 123 -0.25 -30.26 4.71
C PRO A 123 -1.71 -30.48 5.15
N PRO A 124 -2.70 -30.26 4.27
CA PRO A 124 -2.54 -29.98 2.84
C PRO A 124 -2.38 -28.49 2.46
N ALA A 125 -2.74 -27.54 3.33
CA ALA A 125 -2.64 -26.10 3.07
C ALA A 125 -2.85 -25.23 4.34
N THR A 126 -2.33 -25.66 5.48
CA THR A 126 -2.41 -24.92 6.76
C THR A 126 -1.10 -24.21 7.05
N PHE A 127 -1.17 -22.95 7.46
CA PHE A 127 -0.02 -22.07 7.70
C PHE A 127 -0.14 -21.46 9.09
N ALA A 128 0.86 -21.68 9.94
CA ALA A 128 1.00 -21.01 11.22
C ALA A 128 2.07 -19.92 11.09
N ILE A 129 1.66 -18.66 11.12
CA ILE A 129 2.57 -17.52 11.06
C ILE A 129 3.14 -17.27 12.45
N ARG A 130 4.47 -17.22 12.54
CA ARG A 130 5.21 -16.78 13.72
C ARG A 130 5.57 -15.31 13.57
N ALA A 131 5.49 -14.59 14.68
CA ALA A 131 5.73 -13.18 14.72
C ALA A 131 6.21 -12.73 16.11
N HIS A 132 6.79 -11.54 16.16
CA HIS A 132 7.18 -10.87 17.40
C HIS A 132 6.57 -9.47 17.51
N ASP A 133 6.56 -8.90 18.71
CA ASP A 133 5.93 -7.61 19.02
C ASP A 133 6.63 -6.37 18.41
N GLY A 134 7.76 -6.57 17.72
CA GLY A 134 8.58 -5.50 17.14
C GLY A 134 9.47 -4.76 18.15
N SER A 135 9.45 -5.10 19.44
CA SER A 135 10.34 -4.51 20.44
C SER A 135 11.81 -4.95 20.23
N PRO A 136 12.80 -4.25 20.81
CA PRO A 136 14.19 -4.69 20.78
C PRO A 136 14.40 -6.11 21.33
N ALA A 137 13.58 -6.51 22.31
CA ALA A 137 13.59 -7.84 22.90
C ALA A 137 12.94 -8.90 22.01
N ARG A 138 12.19 -8.49 20.96
CA ARG A 138 11.47 -9.35 20.01
C ARG A 138 10.64 -10.42 20.72
N LEU A 139 9.76 -9.99 21.62
CA LEU A 139 8.94 -10.93 22.38
C LEU A 139 7.97 -11.64 21.42
N PRO A 140 7.86 -12.98 21.51
CA PRO A 140 6.98 -13.74 20.63
C PRO A 140 5.52 -13.37 20.89
N VAL A 141 4.74 -13.28 19.83
CA VAL A 141 3.28 -13.17 19.91
C VAL A 141 2.62 -14.51 19.59
N PRO A 142 1.37 -14.76 20.03
CA PRO A 142 0.67 -15.99 19.70
C PRO A 142 0.63 -16.24 18.18
N PRO A 143 0.86 -17.48 17.73
CA PRO A 143 0.88 -17.79 16.31
C PRO A 143 -0.51 -17.59 15.69
N ALA A 144 -0.52 -17.04 14.47
CA ALA A 144 -1.74 -16.86 13.69
C ALA A 144 -1.86 -18.00 12.70
N GLU A 145 -2.86 -18.87 12.87
CA GLU A 145 -3.11 -20.00 11.98
C GLU A 145 -4.14 -19.64 10.91
N VAL A 146 -3.87 -20.04 9.67
CA VAL A 146 -4.75 -19.89 8.50
C VAL A 146 -4.72 -21.17 7.68
N THR A 147 -5.89 -21.64 7.27
CA THR A 147 -6.03 -22.76 6.32
C THR A 147 -6.54 -22.23 5.00
N LEU A 148 -5.98 -22.67 3.87
CA LEU A 148 -6.54 -22.36 2.56
C LEU A 148 -7.56 -23.42 2.16
N GLU A 149 -8.79 -22.98 1.90
CA GLU A 149 -9.95 -23.85 1.74
C GLU A 149 -10.48 -23.83 0.29
N GLY A 150 -11.02 -24.98 -0.12
CA GLY A 150 -11.65 -25.17 -1.42
C GLY A 150 -10.70 -25.07 -2.62
N LYS A 151 -11.28 -25.13 -3.82
CA LYS A 151 -10.56 -25.02 -5.10
C LYS A 151 -9.99 -23.61 -5.35
N ASP A 152 -10.52 -22.63 -4.63
CA ASP A 152 -10.08 -21.24 -4.72
C ASP A 152 -8.97 -20.87 -3.76
N LEU A 153 -8.58 -21.80 -2.88
CA LEU A 153 -7.59 -21.57 -1.84
C LEU A 153 -7.95 -20.30 -1.07
N ALA A 154 -9.24 -20.15 -0.73
CA ALA A 154 -9.70 -19.01 0.03
C ALA A 154 -9.17 -19.16 1.47
N PRO A 155 -8.55 -18.13 2.06
CA PRO A 155 -8.10 -18.22 3.44
C PRO A 155 -9.32 -18.35 4.37
N SER A 156 -9.28 -19.32 5.28
CA SER A 156 -10.30 -19.54 6.32
C SER A 156 -10.50 -18.30 7.19
N ARG A 157 -9.43 -17.51 7.35
CA ARG A 157 -9.42 -16.19 7.97
C ARG A 157 -8.29 -15.35 7.40
N MET A 158 -8.52 -14.05 7.27
CA MET A 158 -7.47 -13.06 7.11
C MET A 158 -7.11 -12.49 8.48
N TRP A 159 -5.86 -12.64 8.92
CA TRP A 159 -5.41 -11.95 10.12
C TRP A 159 -4.99 -10.52 9.80
N SER A 160 -5.55 -9.57 10.53
CA SER A 160 -5.20 -8.17 10.42
C SER A 160 -4.84 -7.62 11.79
N PHE A 161 -3.73 -6.89 11.87
CA PHE A 161 -3.27 -6.28 13.10
C PHE A 161 -3.01 -4.78 12.91
N HIS A 162 -3.33 -4.01 13.95
CA HIS A 162 -3.01 -2.60 14.02
C HIS A 162 -2.34 -2.31 15.36
N LEU A 163 -1.06 -1.91 15.32
CA LEU A 163 -0.28 -1.52 16.50
C LEU A 163 -0.33 -2.57 17.63
N GLY A 164 -0.19 -3.85 17.26
CA GLY A 164 -0.13 -4.98 18.18
C GLY A 164 -1.49 -5.58 18.56
N ARG A 165 -2.61 -5.04 18.05
CA ARG A 165 -3.96 -5.57 18.32
C ARG A 165 -4.56 -6.20 17.07
N ALA A 166 -5.16 -7.38 17.21
CA ALA A 166 -5.95 -7.99 16.14
C ALA A 166 -7.24 -7.18 15.91
N ILE A 167 -7.63 -7.01 14.64
CA ILE A 167 -8.84 -6.29 14.19
C ILE A 167 -9.69 -7.15 13.26
#